data_AF-A0A093FM70-F1
#
_entry.id   AF-A0A093FM70-F1
#
_cell.length_a   1.000
_cell.length_b   1.000
_cell.length_c   1.000
_cell.angle_alpha   90.00
_cell.angle_beta   90.00
_cell.angle_gamma   90.00
#
_symmetry.space_group_name_H-M   'P 1'
#
loop_
_entity.id
_entity.type
_entity.pdbx_description
1 polymer ?
#
loop_
_entity_poly.entity_id
_entity_poly.type
_entity_poly.pdbx_seq_one_letter_code
_entity_poly.pdbx_strand_id
1 'polypeptide(L)' 'GFLAAGEIDPLNRRFSTGFKPDVVVQVTVLAESNQIKNLLQDHGINVQSIADIHPLRVQPARILSNLYTMLGRYF' A
#
# COMPACT_ATOMS: atom_id res chain seq x y z
N GLY A 1 0.32 -12.99 3.92
CA GLY A 1 0.43 -12.51 5.32
C GLY A 1 -0.17 -11.13 5.38
N PHE A 2 -0.86 -10.79 6.46
CA PHE A 2 -1.36 -9.44 6.69
C PHE A 2 -0.25 -8.55 7.23
N LEU A 3 -0.32 -7.25 6.93
CA LEU A 3 0.66 -6.25 7.33
C LEU A 3 0.82 -6.22 8.86
N ALA A 4 2.07 -6.22 9.33
CA ALA A 4 2.36 -6.08 10.75
C ALA A 4 2.02 -4.66 11.23
N ALA A 5 1.62 -4.50 12.49
CA ALA A 5 1.23 -3.19 13.04
C ALA A 5 2.34 -2.13 12.90
N GLY A 6 3.62 -2.53 12.89
CA GLY A 6 4.77 -1.66 12.66
C GLY A 6 4.92 -1.17 11.21
N GLU A 7 4.27 -1.82 10.25
CA GLU A 7 4.22 -1.39 8.84
C GLU A 7 3.15 -0.31 8.61
N ILE A 8 2.24 -0.12 9.57
CA ILE A 8 1.16 0.89 9.55
C ILE A 8 1.52 2.12 10.39
N ASP A 9 2.52 2.05 11.27
CA ASP A 9 3.02 3.19 12.06
C ASP A 9 4.27 3.81 11.41
N PRO A 10 4.13 4.82 10.53
CA PRO A 10 5.28 5.48 9.91
C PRO A 10 6.11 6.32 10.89
N LEU A 11 5.65 6.50 12.14
CA LEU A 11 6.29 7.37 13.12
C LEU A 11 6.95 6.60 14.25
N ASN A 12 6.80 5.27 14.28
CA ASN A 12 7.46 4.34 15.20
C ASN A 12 7.43 4.82 16.67
N ARG A 13 6.38 5.57 17.05
CA ARG A 13 6.38 6.38 18.28
C ARG A 13 5.97 5.59 19.52
N ARG A 14 5.37 4.41 19.35
CA ARG A 14 4.77 3.66 20.47
C ARG A 14 5.55 2.44 20.97
N PHE A 15 6.56 1.92 20.25
CA PHE A 15 7.24 0.68 20.65
C PHE A 15 8.75 0.66 20.35
N SER A 16 9.50 1.60 20.92
CA SER A 16 10.97 1.66 20.87
C SER A 16 11.70 0.51 21.60
N THR A 17 10.99 -0.52 22.07
CA THR A 17 11.54 -1.62 22.89
C THR A 17 11.52 -2.98 22.20
N GLY A 18 11.00 -3.10 20.97
CA GLY A 18 10.93 -4.36 20.22
C GLY A 18 11.99 -4.48 19.12
N PHE A 19 12.39 -5.73 18.82
CA PHE A 19 13.29 -6.07 17.71
C PHE A 19 12.83 -5.38 16.42
N LYS A 20 13.72 -4.60 15.80
CA LYS A 20 13.43 -3.86 14.57
C LYS A 20 13.43 -4.87 13.41
N PRO A 21 12.28 -5.16 12.77
CA PRO A 21 12.28 -6.06 11.63
C PRO A 21 13.13 -5.46 10.51
N ASP A 22 13.83 -6.31 9.77
CA ASP A 22 14.53 -5.89 8.55
C ASP A 22 13.50 -5.28 7.59
N VAL A 23 13.67 -3.99 7.31
CA VAL A 23 12.73 -3.25 6.47
C VAL A 23 12.97 -3.64 5.02
N VAL A 24 12.01 -4.34 4.43
CA VAL A 24 11.99 -4.64 2.99
C VAL A 24 10.91 -3.80 2.31
N VAL A 25 11.26 -3.15 1.20
CA VAL A 25 10.29 -2.42 0.38
C VAL A 25 9.87 -3.31 -0.78
N GLN A 26 8.58 -3.60 -0.85
CA GLN A 26 7.97 -4.28 -2.00
C GLN A 26 7.28 -3.25 -2.89
N VAL A 27 7.54 -3.33 -4.19
CA VAL A 27 6.94 -2.45 -5.20
C VAL A 27 6.11 -3.30 -6.15
N THR A 28 4.89 -2.86 -6.43
CA THR A 28 4.01 -3.47 -7.44
C THR A 28 3.51 -2.40 -8.40
N VAL A 29 3.31 -2.78 -9.66
CA VAL A 29 2.74 -1.93 -10.70
C VAL A 29 1.36 -2.47 -11.04
N LEU A 30 0.36 -1.59 -10.99
CA LEU A 30 -1.03 -1.93 -11.31
C LEU A 30 -1.43 -1.23 -12.60
N ALA A 31 -2.12 -1.96 -13.46
CA ALA A 31 -2.74 -1.40 -14.66
C ALA A 31 -4.04 -0.68 -14.28
N GLU A 32 -4.21 0.54 -14.78
CA GLU A 32 -5.44 1.32 -14.58
C GLU A 32 -6.64 0.68 -15.28
N SER A 33 -6.42 0.07 -16.45
CA SER A 33 -7.46 -0.57 -17.25
C SER A 33 -7.03 -1.93 -17.80
N ASN A 34 -8.00 -2.74 -18.20
CA ASN A 34 -7.73 -4.02 -18.87
C ASN A 34 -7.02 -3.83 -20.22
N GLN A 35 -7.22 -2.69 -20.88
CA GLN A 35 -6.51 -2.38 -22.12
C GLN A 35 -5.01 -2.20 -21.88
N ILE A 36 -4.63 -1.45 -20.84
CA ILE A 36 -3.22 -1.27 -20.46
C ILE A 36 -2.62 -2.59 -19.96
N LYS A 37 -3.39 -3.37 -19.19
CA LYS A 37 -2.98 -4.71 -18.75
C LYS A 37 -2.61 -5.61 -19.92
N ASN A 38 -3.48 -5.71 -20.93
CA ASN A 38 -3.24 -6.55 -22.11
C ASN A 38 -2.03 -6.04 -22.91
N LEU A 39 -1.92 -4.73 -23.12
CA LEU A 39 -0.77 -4.12 -23.79
C LEU A 39 0.55 -4.49 -23.08
N LEU A 40 0.59 -4.40 -21.75
CA LEU A 40 1.78 -4.75 -20.97
C LEU A 40 2.08 -6.26 -21.03
N GLN A 41 1.05 -7.11 -21.01
CA GLN A 41 1.21 -8.56 -21.14
C GLN A 41 1.76 -8.97 -22.50
N ASP A 42 1.34 -8.30 -23.59
CA ASP A 42 1.89 -8.53 -24.94
C ASP A 42 3.39 -8.24 -25.00
N HIS A 43 3.88 -7.36 -24.11
CA HIS A 43 5.31 -7.05 -23.95
C HIS A 43 6.00 -7.90 -22.87
N GLY A 44 5.34 -8.94 -22.36
CA GLY A 44 5.89 -9.84 -21.33
C GLY A 44 5.88 -9.26 -19.91
N ILE A 45 5.21 -8.14 -19.66
CA ILE A 45 5.11 -7.49 -18.36
C ILE A 45 3.80 -7.94 -17.69
N ASN A 46 3.92 -8.80 -16.67
CA ASN A 46 2.76 -9.26 -15.93
C ASN A 46 2.30 -8.21 -14.90
N VAL A 47 1.07 -7.74 -15.05
CA VAL A 47 0.44 -6.77 -14.13
C VAL A 47 -0.99 -7.18 -13.79
N GLN A 48 -1.42 -6.76 -12.60
CA GLN A 48 -2.82 -6.83 -12.17
C GLN A 48 -3.51 -5.48 -12.42
N SER A 49 -4.80 -5.50 -12.72
CA SER A 49 -5.62 -4.30 -12.77
C SER A 49 -6.18 -3.95 -11.39
N ILE A 50 -6.73 -2.73 -11.25
CA ILE A 50 -7.45 -2.32 -10.04
C ILE A 50 -8.64 -3.25 -9.73
N ALA A 51 -9.27 -3.83 -10.76
CA ALA A 51 -10.39 -4.76 -10.57
C ALA A 51 -9.92 -6.14 -10.05
N ASP A 52 -8.73 -6.60 -10.48
CA ASP A 52 -8.19 -7.92 -10.12
C ASP A 52 -7.82 -8.03 -8.63
N ILE A 53 -7.54 -6.90 -7.97
CA ILE A 53 -7.07 -6.88 -6.57
C ILE A 53 -8.21 -6.76 -5.56
N HIS A 54 -9.47 -6.85 -5.98
CA HIS A 54 -10.61 -6.81 -5.07
C HIS A 54 -10.48 -7.89 -3.98
N PRO A 55 -10.71 -7.56 -2.68
CA PRO A 55 -11.37 -6.37 -2.15
C PRO A 55 -10.46 -5.16 -1.86
N LEU A 56 -9.15 -5.24 -2.15
CA LEU A 56 -8.21 -4.15 -1.91
C LEU A 56 -8.55 -2.93 -2.78
N ARG A 57 -8.42 -1.72 -2.21
CA ARG A 57 -8.67 -0.46 -2.92
C ARG A 57 -7.41 0.38 -2.95
N VAL A 58 -6.98 0.78 -4.14
CA VAL A 58 -5.95 1.81 -4.31
C VAL A 58 -6.61 3.16 -4.08
N GLN A 59 -6.02 3.98 -3.21
CA GLN A 59 -6.48 5.32 -2.91
C GLN A 59 -5.35 6.32 -3.15
N PRO A 60 -5.66 7.56 -3.56
CA PRO A 60 -4.64 8.61 -3.67
C PRO A 60 -3.90 8.81 -2.36
N ALA A 61 -2.58 9.05 -2.43
CA ALA A 61 -1.74 9.24 -1.24
C ALA A 61 -2.26 10.36 -0.30
N ARG A 62 -2.92 11.38 -0.86
CA ARG A 62 -3.55 12.47 -0.08
C ARG A 62 -4.61 11.98 0.91
N ILE A 63 -5.29 10.87 0.62
CA ILE A 63 -6.26 10.28 1.57
C ILE A 63 -5.56 9.86 2.85
N LEU A 64 -4.36 9.28 2.75
CA LEU A 64 -3.57 8.92 3.91
C LEU A 64 -3.19 10.15 4.75
N SER A 65 -2.78 11.25 4.11
CA SER A 65 -2.53 12.53 4.80
C SER A 65 -3.77 13.06 5.54
N ASN A 66 -4.95 12.98 4.90
CA ASN A 66 -6.21 13.38 5.54
C ASN A 66 -6.50 12.51 6.77
N LEU A 67 -6.31 11.20 6.67
CA LEU A 67 -6.49 10.27 7.79
C LEU A 67 -5.53 10.60 8.93
N TYR A 68 -4.25 10.87 8.65
CA TYR A 68 -3.30 11.32 9.68
C TYR A 68 -3.72 12.61 10.38
N THR A 69 -4.41 13.50 9.68
CA THR A 69 -4.90 14.76 10.26
C THR A 69 -6.07 14.53 11.23
N MET A 70 -6.80 13.42 11.08
CA MET A 70 -7.88 13.01 11.97
C MET A 70 -7.38 12.25 13.20
N LEU A 71 -6.25 11.54 13.08
CA LEU A 71 -5.61 10.83 14.19
C LEU A 71 -5.06 11.85 15.19
N GLY A 72 -5.61 11.89 16.41
CA GLY A 72 -5.22 12.85 17.45
C GLY A 72 -6.23 13.96 17.76
N ARG A 73 -7.30 14.12 16.95
CA ARG A 73 -8.36 15.10 17.24
C ARG A 73 -9.39 14.65 18.28
N TYR A 74 -9.35 13.37 18.66
CA TYR A 74 -10.24 12.74 19.65
C TYR A 74 -9.48 12.20 20.86
N PHE A 75 -8.23 12.65 21.08
CA PHE A 75 -7.45 12.39 22.29
C PHE A 75 -7.25 13.68 23.07
#